data_AF-A0AAW2F059-F1
#
_entry.id   AF-A0AAW2F059-F1
#
_cell.length_a   1.000
_cell.length_b   1.000
_cell.length_c   1.000
_cell.angle_alpha   90.00
_cell.angle_beta   90.00
_cell.angle_gamma   90.00
#
_symmetry.space_group_name_H-M   'P 1'
#
loop_
_entity.id
_entity.type
_entity.pdbx_description
1 polymer ?
#
loop_
_entity_poly.entity_id
_entity_poly.type
_entity_poly.pdbx_seq_one_letter_code
_entity_poly.pdbx_strand_id
1 'polypeptide(L)'
;MISPDFKEDRIWLNDKEEDIKNARLQNCLKQIRKRSQLPSSINDWKIHICSKNNFPTAAGLASSAAGYACLTAALAKLYKIEGDISTVARSGSGSACRSTIGGFVRWYMGSDKCGTDSLAKQIVPASHWPQMRILVLVVSDEQKKVSSSIGMKRSMETSELLQHRIKHVPERVNKMQQAIIEKDFKNFAELTMKDSNQFHAVCLDSYPPCIYMNNISNSIINLVHSYNDAVNNVKVAYTYDAGPNATLYLLEKDVPAVIGVLDYFFPPNENDTIEYRRGLPIEGVEPSQDLLKKLNLQKHPPGQLKYMIYTKVGDGPKYIDNPQDYLLDNHGNPINYL
;
A
#
# COMPACT_ATOMS: atom_id res chain seq x y z
N MET A 1 3.55 25.06 0.89
CA MET A 1 4.14 26.42 0.88
C MET A 1 4.03 27.02 2.28
N ILE A 2 5.03 27.79 2.73
CA ILE A 2 4.94 28.61 3.95
C ILE A 2 5.06 30.08 3.56
N SER A 3 4.35 30.97 4.27
CA SER A 3 4.37 32.41 4.01
C SER A 3 4.05 33.21 5.28
N PRO A 4 4.63 34.41 5.47
CA PRO A 4 4.23 35.31 6.55
C PRO A 4 2.81 35.87 6.34
N ASP A 5 2.30 35.86 5.10
CA ASP A 5 0.98 36.40 4.76
C ASP A 5 -0.16 35.41 5.01
N PHE A 6 0.16 34.14 5.24
CA PHE A 6 -0.83 33.12 5.56
C PHE A 6 -1.30 33.30 7.01
N LYS A 7 -2.62 33.36 7.20
CA LYS A 7 -3.25 33.58 8.52
C LYS A 7 -3.39 32.30 9.33
N GLU A 8 -3.48 31.15 8.66
CA GLU A 8 -3.70 29.85 9.29
C GLU A 8 -3.05 28.71 8.48
N ASP A 9 -2.86 27.56 9.15
CA ASP A 9 -2.40 26.35 8.49
C ASP A 9 -3.61 25.72 7.75
N ARG A 10 -3.47 25.39 6.47
CA ARG A 10 -4.55 24.83 5.62
C ARG A 10 -4.09 23.61 4.85
N ILE A 11 -4.98 22.66 4.63
CA ILE A 11 -4.70 21.45 3.87
C ILE A 11 -5.85 21.10 2.94
N TRP A 12 -5.51 20.73 1.71
CA TRP A 12 -6.44 20.19 0.72
C TRP A 12 -6.01 18.78 0.32
N LEU A 13 -6.98 17.87 0.26
CA LEU A 13 -6.82 16.52 -0.25
C LEU A 13 -7.84 16.28 -1.35
N ASN A 14 -7.36 15.98 -2.56
CA ASN A 14 -8.22 15.73 -3.73
C ASN A 14 -9.26 16.83 -3.92
N ASP A 15 -8.77 18.08 -3.97
CA ASP A 15 -9.56 19.29 -4.24
C ASP A 15 -10.57 19.67 -3.12
N LYS A 16 -10.57 18.97 -1.99
CA LYS A 16 -11.37 19.30 -0.81
C LYS A 16 -10.50 19.77 0.33
N GLU A 17 -10.90 20.86 0.97
CA GLU A 17 -10.26 21.31 2.20
C GLU A 17 -10.60 20.35 3.34
N GLU A 18 -9.58 19.96 4.09
CA GLU A 18 -9.68 19.04 5.22
C GLU A 18 -9.35 19.77 6.52
N ASP A 19 -9.86 19.26 7.65
CA ASP A 19 -9.55 19.85 8.96
C ASP A 19 -8.07 19.65 9.33
N ILE A 20 -7.31 20.75 9.30
CA ILE A 20 -5.90 20.78 9.69
C ILE A 20 -5.69 20.29 11.13
N LYS A 21 -6.69 20.39 12.00
CA LYS A 21 -6.62 20.02 13.43
C LYS A 21 -6.65 18.50 13.64
N ASN A 22 -6.74 17.71 12.58
CA ASN A 22 -6.60 16.26 12.65
C ASN A 22 -5.36 15.85 13.48
N ALA A 23 -5.56 15.02 14.51
CA ALA A 23 -4.51 14.67 15.46
C ALA A 23 -3.25 14.05 14.81
N ARG A 24 -3.42 13.24 13.76
CA ARG A 24 -2.30 12.62 13.04
C ARG A 24 -1.49 13.64 12.25
N LEU A 25 -2.17 14.59 11.62
CA LEU A 25 -1.54 15.68 10.89
C LEU A 25 -0.79 16.61 11.85
N GLN A 26 -1.41 16.99 12.96
CA GLN A 26 -0.79 17.82 13.99
C GLN A 26 0.45 17.17 14.59
N ASN A 27 0.41 15.85 14.84
CA ASN A 27 1.59 15.10 15.29
C ASN A 27 2.74 15.17 14.26
N CYS A 28 2.44 14.97 12.97
CA CYS A 28 3.43 15.08 11.90
C CYS A 28 4.03 16.49 11.84
N LEU A 29 3.20 17.54 11.79
CA LEU A 29 3.65 18.94 11.75
C LEU A 29 4.50 19.32 12.96
N LYS A 30 4.11 18.86 14.15
CA LYS A 30 4.89 19.08 15.39
C LYS A 30 6.28 18.45 15.31
N GLN A 31 6.39 17.22 14.78
CA GLN A 31 7.68 16.54 14.62
C GLN A 31 8.55 17.22 13.55
N ILE A 32 7.95 17.68 12.46
CA ILE A 32 8.63 18.47 11.42
C ILE A 32 9.20 19.77 12.02
N ARG A 33 8.35 20.59 12.67
CA ARG A 33 8.78 21.88 13.26
C ARG A 33 9.86 21.71 14.33
N LYS A 34 9.84 20.61 15.10
CA LYS A 34 10.87 20.28 16.10
C LYS A 34 12.24 19.96 15.47
N ARG A 35 12.27 19.41 14.25
CA ARG A 35 13.49 19.01 13.53
C ARG A 35 13.95 20.03 12.48
N SER A 36 13.17 21.10 12.29
CA SER A 36 13.42 22.17 11.34
C SER A 36 14.81 22.78 11.52
N GLN A 37 15.48 23.03 10.40
CA GLN A 37 16.73 23.79 10.34
C GLN A 37 16.50 25.23 9.83
N LEU A 38 15.23 25.67 9.73
CA LEU A 38 14.91 27.04 9.37
C LEU A 38 15.10 27.98 10.57
N PRO A 39 15.41 29.27 10.34
CA PRO A 39 15.39 30.28 11.39
C PRO A 39 14.03 30.31 12.12
N SER A 40 14.04 30.57 13.43
CA SER A 40 12.81 30.61 14.24
C SER A 40 11.75 31.57 13.69
N SER A 41 12.17 32.70 13.11
CA SER A 41 11.27 33.69 12.48
C SER A 41 10.48 33.15 11.29
N ILE A 42 10.99 32.11 10.61
CA ILE A 42 10.34 31.46 9.45
C ILE A 42 9.58 30.20 9.91
N ASN A 43 10.06 29.52 10.94
CA ASN A 43 9.48 28.26 11.43
C ASN A 43 8.04 28.41 11.92
N ASP A 44 7.66 29.61 12.34
CA ASP A 44 6.32 29.95 12.84
C ASP A 44 5.34 30.44 11.74
N TRP A 45 5.82 30.59 10.50
CA TRP A 45 4.96 30.90 9.36
C TRP A 45 3.91 29.80 9.17
N LYS A 46 2.73 30.23 8.72
CA LYS A 46 1.66 29.29 8.46
C LYS A 46 1.91 28.53 7.17
N ILE A 47 1.33 27.33 7.09
CA ILE A 47 1.57 26.39 5.99
C ILE A 47 0.29 26.06 5.23
N HIS A 48 0.35 26.16 3.91
CA HIS A 48 -0.65 25.62 3.00
C HIS A 48 -0.12 24.35 2.32
N ILE A 49 -0.91 23.28 2.34
CA ILE A 49 -0.56 21.96 1.81
C ILE A 49 -1.66 21.51 0.86
N CYS A 50 -1.35 21.25 -0.41
CA CYS A 50 -2.29 20.59 -1.32
C CYS A 50 -1.73 19.24 -1.75
N SER A 51 -2.55 18.20 -1.66
CA SER A 51 -2.20 16.83 -1.99
C SER A 51 -3.24 16.22 -2.91
N LYS A 52 -2.78 15.45 -3.91
CA LYS A 52 -3.64 14.63 -4.78
C LYS A 52 -3.14 13.18 -4.80
N ASN A 53 -4.05 12.26 -5.07
CA ASN A 53 -3.74 10.87 -5.40
C ASN A 53 -4.43 10.46 -6.71
N ASN A 54 -3.81 9.53 -7.43
CA ASN A 54 -4.30 8.99 -8.71
C ASN A 54 -4.97 7.61 -8.57
N PHE A 55 -5.30 7.21 -7.35
CA PHE A 55 -6.09 6.01 -7.06
C PHE A 55 -7.41 6.44 -6.44
N PRO A 56 -8.55 5.77 -6.70
CA PRO A 56 -9.78 6.11 -6.03
C PRO A 56 -9.57 6.02 -4.51
N THR A 57 -9.88 7.10 -3.79
CA THR A 57 -9.54 7.24 -2.35
C THR A 57 -10.12 6.11 -1.49
N ALA A 58 -11.22 5.50 -1.94
CA ALA A 58 -11.89 4.38 -1.30
C ALA A 58 -11.47 2.98 -1.82
N ALA A 59 -10.59 2.87 -2.82
CA ALA A 59 -10.12 1.61 -3.42
C ALA A 59 -9.34 0.66 -2.47
N GLY A 60 -9.28 0.95 -1.17
CA GLY A 60 -8.57 0.10 -0.21
C GLY A 60 -7.04 0.09 -0.33
N LEU A 61 -6.46 0.79 -1.31
CA LEU A 61 -5.03 0.81 -1.67
C LEU A 61 -4.17 1.71 -0.76
N ALA A 62 -4.28 1.54 0.56
CA ALA A 62 -3.42 2.17 1.57
C ALA A 62 -3.11 3.67 1.35
N SER A 63 -4.10 4.47 0.92
CA SER A 63 -3.93 5.88 0.54
C SER A 63 -3.30 6.75 1.64
N SER A 64 -3.56 6.44 2.91
CA SER A 64 -2.96 7.17 4.04
C SER A 64 -1.45 6.94 4.19
N ALA A 65 -0.93 5.77 3.82
CA ALA A 65 0.50 5.47 3.92
C ALA A 65 1.30 6.34 2.93
N ALA A 66 0.90 6.32 1.65
CA ALA A 66 1.51 7.13 0.62
C ALA A 66 1.34 8.64 0.90
N GLY A 67 0.15 9.05 1.34
CA GLY A 67 -0.14 10.45 1.68
C GLY A 67 0.77 11.00 2.78
N TYR A 68 0.89 10.32 3.93
CA TYR A 68 1.75 10.77 5.01
C TYR A 68 3.24 10.67 4.68
N ALA A 69 3.66 9.71 3.87
CA ALA A 69 5.04 9.63 3.39
C ALA A 69 5.39 10.80 2.46
N CYS A 70 4.51 11.11 1.50
CA CYS A 70 4.65 12.24 0.60
C CYS A 70 4.67 13.57 1.36
N LEU A 71 3.71 13.77 2.28
CA LEU A 71 3.67 14.93 3.16
C LEU A 71 4.99 15.09 3.93
N THR A 72 5.46 14.02 4.57
CA THR A 72 6.68 14.05 5.36
C THR A 72 7.90 14.39 4.50
N ALA A 73 8.04 13.78 3.31
CA ALA A 73 9.14 14.07 2.40
C ALA A 73 9.12 15.53 1.89
N ALA A 74 7.95 16.02 1.49
CA ALA A 74 7.78 17.40 1.04
C ALA A 74 8.12 18.40 2.16
N LEU A 75 7.64 18.15 3.38
CA LEU A 75 7.94 18.98 4.54
C LEU A 75 9.41 18.88 4.97
N ALA A 76 10.03 17.71 4.88
CA ALA A 76 11.46 17.57 5.16
C ALA A 76 12.30 18.40 4.20
N LYS A 77 11.99 18.41 2.90
CA LYS A 77 12.64 19.30 1.92
C LYS A 77 12.40 20.78 2.26
N LEU A 78 11.15 21.15 2.57
CA LEU A 78 10.79 22.53 2.89
C LEU A 78 11.49 23.07 4.15
N TYR A 79 11.52 22.27 5.22
CA TYR A 79 12.09 22.64 6.52
C TYR A 79 13.58 22.27 6.66
N LYS A 80 14.21 21.83 5.57
CA LYS A 80 15.63 21.42 5.50
C LYS A 80 15.99 20.38 6.57
N ILE A 81 15.11 19.42 6.80
CA ILE A 81 15.34 18.34 7.76
C ILE A 81 16.33 17.34 7.16
N GLU A 82 17.40 17.07 7.90
CA GLU A 82 18.39 16.04 7.55
C GLU A 82 18.09 14.71 8.26
N GLY A 83 18.62 13.62 7.70
CA GLY A 83 18.54 12.28 8.30
C GLY A 83 17.22 11.53 8.06
N ASP A 84 16.91 10.60 8.97
CA ASP A 84 15.74 9.72 8.84
C ASP A 84 14.41 10.47 9.07
N ILE A 85 13.53 10.37 8.08
CA ILE A 85 12.17 10.92 8.14
C ILE A 85 11.12 9.85 8.42
N SER A 86 11.49 8.56 8.50
CA SER A 86 10.54 7.46 8.69
C SER A 86 9.82 7.55 10.03
N THR A 87 10.52 8.01 11.08
CA THR A 87 9.94 8.24 12.41
C THR A 87 8.87 9.35 12.42
N VAL A 88 9.03 10.36 11.57
CA VAL A 88 8.03 11.43 11.40
C VAL A 88 6.81 10.90 10.65
N ALA A 89 7.02 10.22 9.52
CA ALA A 89 5.92 9.64 8.73
C ALA A 89 5.08 8.65 9.56
N ARG A 90 5.73 7.83 10.40
CA ARG A 90 5.07 6.89 11.32
C ARG A 90 4.07 7.58 12.26
N SER A 91 4.36 8.80 12.70
CA SER A 91 3.51 9.56 13.64
C SER A 91 2.17 9.98 13.02
N GLY A 92 2.12 10.13 11.69
CA GLY A 92 0.89 10.37 10.95
C GLY A 92 0.17 9.07 10.60
N SER A 93 0.88 8.09 10.03
CA SER A 93 0.36 6.76 9.76
C SER A 93 1.48 5.73 9.89
N GLY A 94 1.27 4.68 10.69
CA GLY A 94 2.33 3.71 11.01
C GLY A 94 3.01 3.13 9.77
N SER A 95 2.25 2.71 8.77
CA SER A 95 2.80 2.17 7.51
C SER A 95 3.47 3.20 6.61
N ALA A 96 3.22 4.50 6.78
CA ALA A 96 3.82 5.55 5.96
C ALA A 96 5.36 5.57 6.06
N CYS A 97 5.92 5.14 7.20
CA CYS A 97 7.37 5.02 7.36
C CYS A 97 8.02 4.12 6.29
N ARG A 98 7.32 3.08 5.81
CA ARG A 98 7.86 2.18 4.79
C ARG A 98 7.83 2.78 3.39
N SER A 99 7.01 3.81 3.17
CA SER A 99 6.89 4.51 1.89
C SER A 99 7.81 5.71 1.78
N THR A 100 8.64 6.01 2.79
CA THR A 100 9.68 7.06 2.69
C THR A 100 10.93 6.58 1.96
N ILE A 101 11.01 5.29 1.62
CA ILE A 101 12.17 4.66 0.96
C ILE A 101 11.64 3.67 -0.10
N GLY A 102 12.37 3.48 -1.19
CA GLY A 102 12.02 2.55 -2.26
C GLY A 102 12.52 1.12 -2.06
N GLY A 103 12.14 0.23 -2.97
CA GLY A 103 12.54 -1.18 -2.94
C GLY A 103 11.78 -2.00 -1.91
N PHE A 104 12.46 -2.94 -1.27
CA PHE A 104 11.90 -3.74 -0.19
C PHE A 104 12.30 -3.12 1.14
N VAL A 105 11.31 -2.83 1.99
CA VAL A 105 11.51 -2.01 3.20
C VAL A 105 10.97 -2.72 4.43
N ARG A 106 11.78 -2.76 5.49
CA ARG A 106 11.40 -3.28 6.80
C ARG A 106 11.11 -2.14 7.76
N TRP A 107 9.95 -2.17 8.41
CA TRP A 107 9.70 -1.37 9.61
C TRP A 107 10.12 -2.19 10.82
N TYR A 108 11.11 -1.70 11.57
CA TYR A 108 11.53 -2.28 12.84
C TYR A 108 10.57 -1.82 13.92
N MET A 109 10.07 -2.77 14.74
CA MET A 109 9.12 -2.44 15.81
C MET A 109 9.71 -1.52 16.87
N GLY A 110 11.03 -1.58 17.08
CA GLY A 110 11.71 -0.88 18.15
C GLY A 110 11.50 -1.53 19.52
N SER A 111 12.29 -1.08 20.49
CA SER A 111 12.29 -1.51 21.89
C SER A 111 12.33 -0.31 22.85
N ASP A 112 12.76 0.85 22.36
CA ASP A 112 12.75 2.08 23.13
C ASP A 112 11.32 2.56 23.39
N LYS A 113 11.04 2.94 24.64
CA LYS A 113 9.74 3.47 25.08
C LYS A 113 9.40 4.81 24.43
N CYS A 114 10.41 5.59 24.06
CA CYS A 114 10.21 6.84 23.30
C CYS A 114 9.98 6.55 21.80
N GLY A 115 10.12 5.29 21.36
CA GLY A 115 9.90 4.85 20.00
C GLY A 115 10.91 5.43 19.01
N THR A 116 12.11 5.79 19.45
CA THR A 116 13.14 6.37 18.57
C THR A 116 13.76 5.34 17.62
N ASP A 117 13.76 4.06 18.02
CA ASP A 117 14.30 2.92 17.25
C ASP A 117 13.23 2.18 16.41
N SER A 118 11.98 2.63 16.43
CA SER A 118 10.87 2.08 15.64
C SER A 118 10.80 2.70 14.24
N LEU A 119 11.75 2.36 13.37
CA LEU A 119 12.01 3.08 12.12
C LEU A 119 12.04 2.14 10.90
N ALA A 120 11.92 2.72 9.71
CA ALA A 120 12.00 1.97 8.46
C ALA A 120 13.44 1.93 7.92
N LYS A 121 13.89 0.76 7.45
CA LYS A 121 15.14 0.63 6.69
C LYS A 121 14.91 -0.13 5.40
N GLN A 122 15.65 0.25 4.37
CA GLN A 122 15.71 -0.52 3.14
C GLN A 122 16.40 -1.86 3.40
N ILE A 123 15.77 -2.93 2.93
CA ILE A 123 16.37 -4.27 2.84
C ILE A 123 17.27 -4.30 1.60
N VAL A 124 16.69 -4.00 0.44
CA VAL A 124 17.36 -3.91 -0.86
C VAL A 124 16.64 -2.89 -1.76
N PRO A 125 17.34 -2.22 -2.69
CA PRO A 125 16.74 -1.24 -3.60
C PRO A 125 15.80 -1.89 -4.61
N ALA A 126 14.97 -1.08 -5.28
CA ALA A 126 14.04 -1.56 -6.32
C ALA A 126 14.76 -2.30 -7.45
N SER A 127 15.96 -1.85 -7.81
CA SER A 127 16.83 -2.46 -8.82
C SER A 127 17.35 -3.85 -8.44
N HIS A 128 17.23 -4.29 -7.18
CA HIS A 128 17.68 -5.60 -6.76
C HIS A 128 16.91 -6.71 -7.45
N TRP A 129 15.58 -6.63 -7.49
CA TRP A 129 14.72 -7.69 -8.06
C TRP A 129 13.82 -7.14 -9.18
N PRO A 130 14.41 -6.75 -10.33
CA PRO A 130 13.71 -6.01 -11.37
C PRO A 130 12.66 -6.85 -12.09
N GLN A 131 12.67 -8.19 -11.96
CA GLN A 131 11.66 -9.09 -12.51
C GLN A 131 10.38 -9.18 -11.66
N MET A 132 10.40 -8.69 -10.41
CA MET A 132 9.23 -8.73 -9.54
C MET A 132 8.11 -7.84 -10.10
N ARG A 133 6.90 -8.39 -10.17
CA ARG A 133 5.70 -7.72 -10.65
C ARG A 133 4.58 -7.82 -9.63
N ILE A 134 3.69 -6.85 -9.70
CA ILE A 134 2.54 -6.74 -8.82
C ILE A 134 1.29 -6.56 -9.69
N LEU A 135 0.28 -7.39 -9.46
CA LEU A 135 -1.07 -7.21 -9.99
C LEU A 135 -2.00 -6.91 -8.82
N VAL A 136 -2.65 -5.75 -8.85
CA VAL A 136 -3.70 -5.43 -7.87
C VAL A 136 -5.04 -5.69 -8.53
N LEU A 137 -5.77 -6.68 -8.03
CA LEU A 137 -7.12 -7.02 -8.48
C LEU A 137 -8.13 -6.25 -7.63
N VAL A 138 -8.78 -5.25 -8.22
CA VAL A 138 -9.74 -4.41 -7.51
C VAL A 138 -11.11 -5.06 -7.58
N VAL A 139 -11.51 -5.70 -6.49
CA VAL A 139 -12.81 -6.34 -6.29
C VAL A 139 -13.86 -5.31 -5.88
N SER A 140 -13.49 -4.38 -5.00
CA SER A 140 -14.36 -3.30 -4.54
C SER A 140 -13.55 -2.05 -4.26
N ASP A 141 -14.16 -0.89 -4.49
CA ASP A 141 -13.65 0.42 -4.09
C ASP A 141 -14.56 1.11 -3.07
N GLU A 142 -15.44 0.34 -2.43
CA GLU A 142 -16.30 0.86 -1.37
C GLU A 142 -15.51 1.14 -0.09
N GLN A 143 -16.04 2.04 0.74
CA GLN A 143 -15.44 2.35 2.02
C GLN A 143 -15.39 1.10 2.91
N LYS A 144 -14.25 0.91 3.57
CA LYS A 144 -14.03 -0.19 4.52
C LYS A 144 -15.08 -0.17 5.62
N LYS A 145 -15.76 -1.30 5.84
CA LYS A 145 -16.70 -1.49 6.97
C LYS A 145 -16.06 -1.20 8.32
N VAL A 146 -14.82 -1.65 8.52
CA VAL A 146 -14.02 -1.40 9.74
C VAL A 146 -12.68 -0.81 9.34
N SER A 147 -12.36 0.39 9.82
CA SER A 147 -11.04 1.00 9.54
C SER A 147 -9.93 0.13 10.15
N SER A 148 -8.74 0.13 9.53
CA SER A 148 -7.62 -0.67 10.04
C SER A 148 -7.23 -0.29 11.47
N SER A 149 -7.36 0.99 11.85
CA SER A 149 -7.04 1.47 13.20
C SER A 149 -8.00 0.94 14.26
N ILE A 150 -9.30 0.87 13.94
CA ILE A 150 -10.30 0.27 14.83
C ILE A 150 -10.09 -1.25 14.89
N GLY A 151 -9.92 -1.88 13.72
CA GLY A 151 -9.74 -3.33 13.62
C GLY A 151 -8.51 -3.82 14.38
N MET A 152 -7.34 -3.20 14.17
CA MET A 152 -6.12 -3.63 14.85
C MET A 152 -6.16 -3.41 16.37
N LYS A 153 -6.81 -2.32 16.84
CA LYS A 153 -6.99 -2.08 18.28
C LYS A 153 -7.88 -3.16 18.88
N ARG A 154 -9.00 -3.48 18.23
CA ARG A 154 -9.89 -4.55 18.66
C ARG A 154 -9.18 -5.89 18.70
N SER A 155 -8.40 -6.24 17.68
CA SER A 155 -7.61 -7.48 17.68
C SER A 155 -6.63 -7.53 18.85
N MET A 156 -5.94 -6.42 19.15
CA MET A 156 -5.06 -6.34 20.33
C MET A 156 -5.80 -6.58 21.64
N GLU A 157 -7.05 -6.12 21.75
CA GLU A 157 -7.84 -6.21 22.98
C GLU A 157 -8.56 -7.58 23.13
N THR A 158 -8.83 -8.28 22.03
CA THR A 158 -9.79 -9.41 22.04
C THR A 158 -9.32 -10.70 21.39
N SER A 159 -8.28 -10.68 20.53
CA SER A 159 -7.81 -11.89 19.85
C SER A 159 -6.71 -12.59 20.64
N GLU A 160 -6.97 -13.82 21.06
CA GLU A 160 -5.97 -14.69 21.69
C GLU A 160 -4.93 -15.14 20.66
N LEU A 161 -5.35 -15.37 19.41
CA LEU A 161 -4.45 -15.77 18.33
C LEU A 161 -3.42 -14.70 17.98
N LEU A 162 -3.73 -13.42 18.19
CA LEU A 162 -2.78 -12.33 17.98
C LEU A 162 -1.58 -12.44 18.92
N GLN A 163 -1.80 -12.83 20.18
CA GLN A 163 -0.70 -13.00 21.15
C GLN A 163 0.27 -14.10 20.72
N HIS A 164 -0.26 -15.17 20.12
CA HIS A 164 0.56 -16.21 19.51
C HIS A 164 1.29 -15.68 18.25
N ARG A 165 0.57 -14.99 17.35
CA ARG A 165 1.16 -14.41 16.12
C ARG A 165 2.36 -13.50 16.43
N ILE A 166 2.26 -12.61 17.41
CA ILE A 166 3.33 -11.66 17.79
C ILE A 166 4.65 -12.38 18.12
N LYS A 167 4.59 -13.57 18.74
CA LYS A 167 5.79 -14.35 19.11
C LYS A 167 6.52 -14.92 17.89
N HIS A 168 5.82 -15.18 16.79
CA HIS A 168 6.37 -15.88 15.61
C HIS A 168 6.63 -14.97 14.40
N VAL A 169 6.06 -13.76 14.38
CA VAL A 169 6.32 -12.78 13.31
C VAL A 169 7.82 -12.44 13.17
N PRO A 170 8.62 -12.25 14.24
CA PRO A 170 10.05 -11.93 14.09
C PRO A 170 10.84 -12.95 13.27
N GLU A 171 10.59 -14.25 13.48
CA GLU A 171 11.22 -15.31 12.69
C GLU A 171 10.79 -15.25 11.22
N ARG A 172 9.49 -15.07 10.97
CA ARG A 172 8.94 -14.93 9.61
C ARG A 172 9.50 -13.72 8.87
N VAL A 173 9.65 -12.58 9.54
CA VAL A 173 10.26 -11.38 8.94
C VAL A 173 11.70 -11.64 8.52
N ASN A 174 12.47 -12.36 9.33
CA ASN A 174 13.85 -12.71 8.98
C ASN A 174 13.91 -13.67 7.78
N LYS A 175 13.04 -14.70 7.73
CA LYS A 175 12.93 -15.60 6.56
C LYS A 175 12.50 -14.85 5.30
N MET A 176 11.54 -13.93 5.41
CA MET A 176 11.10 -13.10 4.29
C MET A 176 12.23 -12.21 3.78
N GLN A 177 12.97 -11.58 4.69
CA GLN A 177 14.14 -10.77 4.34
C GLN A 177 15.19 -11.59 3.58
N GLN A 178 15.46 -12.82 4.02
CA GLN A 178 16.38 -13.71 3.31
C GLN A 178 15.89 -14.07 1.91
N ALA A 179 14.61 -14.46 1.78
CA ALA A 179 14.01 -14.77 0.48
C ALA A 179 14.08 -13.59 -0.51
N ILE A 180 13.91 -12.36 -0.01
CA ILE A 180 14.07 -11.13 -0.82
C ILE A 180 15.53 -10.95 -1.28
N ILE A 181 16.49 -11.12 -0.36
CA ILE A 181 17.92 -10.96 -0.67
C ILE A 181 18.36 -11.98 -1.71
N GLU A 182 17.94 -13.24 -1.54
CA GLU A 182 18.29 -14.36 -2.43
C GLU A 182 17.45 -14.43 -3.71
N LYS A 183 16.40 -13.59 -3.83
CA LYS A 183 15.40 -13.65 -4.91
C LYS A 183 14.72 -15.02 -5.01
N ASP A 184 14.55 -15.68 -3.86
CA ASP A 184 13.83 -16.94 -3.74
C ASP A 184 12.32 -16.66 -3.80
N PHE A 185 11.79 -16.69 -5.02
CA PHE A 185 10.36 -16.43 -5.25
C PHE A 185 9.47 -17.44 -4.53
N LYS A 186 9.87 -18.72 -4.45
CA LYS A 186 9.04 -19.75 -3.82
C LYS A 186 8.86 -19.47 -2.32
N ASN A 187 9.97 -19.27 -1.60
CA ASN A 187 9.92 -18.93 -0.18
C ASN A 187 9.23 -17.58 0.06
N PHE A 188 9.50 -16.57 -0.78
CA PHE A 188 8.81 -15.28 -0.73
C PHE A 188 7.29 -15.45 -0.87
N ALA A 189 6.84 -16.23 -1.86
CA ALA A 189 5.43 -16.43 -2.17
C ALA A 189 4.71 -17.17 -1.05
N GLU A 190 5.27 -18.28 -0.56
CA GLU A 190 4.69 -19.04 0.54
C GLU A 190 4.57 -18.21 1.81
N LEU A 191 5.61 -17.46 2.18
CA LEU A 191 5.60 -16.60 3.37
C LEU A 191 4.56 -15.48 3.23
N THR A 192 4.45 -14.88 2.04
CA THR A 192 3.47 -13.83 1.73
C THR A 192 2.04 -14.35 1.93
N MET A 193 1.70 -15.49 1.33
CA MET A 193 0.37 -16.09 1.44
C MET A 193 0.05 -16.53 2.89
N LYS A 194 1.01 -17.18 3.56
CA LYS A 194 0.85 -17.63 4.96
C LYS A 194 0.64 -16.45 5.91
N ASP A 195 1.39 -15.36 5.73
CA ASP A 195 1.26 -14.19 6.60
C ASP A 195 -0.04 -13.42 6.37
N SER A 196 -0.48 -13.31 5.11
CA SER A 196 -1.79 -12.75 4.77
C SER A 196 -2.92 -13.56 5.38
N ASN A 197 -2.92 -14.89 5.21
CA ASN A 197 -3.94 -15.76 5.79
C ASN A 197 -4.00 -15.63 7.32
N GLN A 198 -2.84 -15.63 7.99
CA GLN A 198 -2.81 -15.52 9.45
C GLN A 198 -3.24 -14.13 9.95
N PHE A 199 -2.95 -13.06 9.21
CA PHE A 199 -3.50 -11.74 9.50
C PHE A 199 -5.04 -11.77 9.49
N HIS A 200 -5.65 -12.32 8.44
CA HIS A 200 -7.12 -12.43 8.37
C HIS A 200 -7.71 -13.41 9.39
N ALA A 201 -6.98 -14.46 9.78
CA ALA A 201 -7.38 -15.34 10.88
C ALA A 201 -7.46 -14.59 12.22
N VAL A 202 -6.49 -13.72 12.54
CA VAL A 202 -6.56 -12.85 13.72
C VAL A 202 -7.73 -11.88 13.65
N CYS A 203 -8.01 -11.33 12.46
CA CYS A 203 -9.16 -10.45 12.28
C CYS A 203 -10.49 -11.18 12.53
N LEU A 204 -10.60 -12.45 12.12
CA LEU A 204 -11.75 -13.30 12.37
C LEU A 204 -11.88 -13.70 13.86
N ASP A 205 -10.76 -13.91 14.55
CA ASP A 205 -10.69 -14.23 15.99
C ASP A 205 -11.01 -13.03 16.91
N SER A 206 -11.00 -11.81 16.37
CA SER A 206 -11.35 -10.60 17.14
C SER A 206 -12.84 -10.54 17.46
N TYR A 207 -13.26 -9.84 18.52
CA TYR A 207 -14.67 -9.72 18.89
C TYR A 207 -15.17 -8.26 19.02
N PRO A 208 -16.21 -7.84 18.27
CA PRO A 208 -16.80 -8.52 17.11
C PRO A 208 -15.79 -8.72 15.96
N PRO A 209 -15.97 -9.75 15.11
CA PRO A 209 -15.01 -10.08 14.06
C PRO A 209 -14.81 -8.96 13.05
N CYS A 210 -13.58 -8.83 12.56
CA CYS A 210 -13.24 -7.94 11.46
C CYS A 210 -13.16 -8.77 10.16
N ILE A 211 -14.19 -8.69 9.31
CA ILE A 211 -14.23 -9.43 8.06
C ILE A 211 -13.88 -8.48 6.90
N TYR A 212 -12.71 -8.68 6.31
CA TYR A 212 -12.19 -7.87 5.21
C TYR A 212 -12.34 -8.54 3.84
N MET A 213 -12.10 -9.85 3.78
CA MET A 213 -12.20 -10.64 2.56
C MET A 213 -13.65 -11.06 2.29
N ASN A 214 -13.98 -11.25 1.02
CA ASN A 214 -15.30 -11.72 0.57
C ASN A 214 -15.18 -12.98 -0.29
N ASN A 215 -16.30 -13.42 -0.88
CA ASN A 215 -16.33 -14.62 -1.71
C ASN A 215 -15.43 -14.53 -2.96
N ILE A 216 -15.27 -13.34 -3.54
CA ILE A 216 -14.36 -13.11 -4.66
C ILE A 216 -12.90 -13.21 -4.20
N SER A 217 -12.56 -12.65 -3.04
CA SER A 217 -11.23 -12.86 -2.42
C SER A 217 -10.90 -14.35 -2.26
N ASN A 218 -11.84 -15.14 -1.73
CA ASN A 218 -11.66 -16.59 -1.58
C ASN A 218 -11.53 -17.32 -2.93
N SER A 219 -12.27 -16.88 -3.94
CA SER A 219 -12.19 -17.45 -5.30
C SER A 219 -10.82 -17.18 -5.94
N ILE A 220 -10.26 -15.99 -5.75
CA ILE A 220 -8.90 -15.64 -6.20
C ILE A 220 -7.85 -16.49 -5.45
N ILE A 221 -8.01 -16.72 -4.15
CA ILE A 221 -7.11 -17.62 -3.38
C ILE A 221 -7.11 -19.03 -3.99
N ASN A 222 -8.31 -19.58 -4.24
CA ASN A 222 -8.45 -20.90 -4.85
C ASN A 222 -7.85 -20.95 -6.25
N LEU A 223 -8.02 -19.89 -7.04
CA LEU A 223 -7.39 -19.76 -8.36
C LEU A 223 -5.87 -19.80 -8.27
N VAL A 224 -5.28 -19.02 -7.35
CA VAL A 224 -3.82 -18.97 -7.21
C VAL A 224 -3.23 -20.31 -6.78
N HIS A 225 -3.85 -21.00 -5.80
CA HIS A 225 -3.41 -22.35 -5.41
C HIS A 225 -3.55 -23.35 -6.56
N SER A 226 -4.72 -23.39 -7.19
CA SER A 226 -4.96 -24.31 -8.33
C SER A 226 -4.01 -24.04 -9.49
N TYR A 227 -3.67 -22.78 -9.76
CA TYR A 227 -2.71 -22.40 -10.79
C TYR A 227 -1.30 -22.88 -10.47
N ASN A 228 -0.82 -22.62 -9.25
CA ASN A 228 0.50 -23.07 -8.79
C ASN A 228 0.61 -24.62 -8.83
N ASP A 229 -0.45 -25.32 -8.45
CA ASP A 229 -0.52 -26.79 -8.52
C ASP A 229 -0.53 -27.30 -9.96
N ALA A 230 -1.36 -26.71 -10.83
CA ALA A 230 -1.48 -27.12 -12.23
C ALA A 230 -0.18 -26.98 -13.04
N VAL A 231 0.64 -25.98 -12.69
CA VAL A 231 1.97 -25.74 -13.29
C VAL A 231 3.12 -26.37 -12.50
N ASN A 232 2.82 -27.08 -11.41
CA ASN A 232 3.76 -27.75 -10.51
C ASN A 232 4.91 -26.82 -10.05
N ASN A 233 4.60 -25.56 -9.78
CA ASN A 233 5.56 -24.56 -9.33
C ASN A 233 4.84 -23.37 -8.70
N VAL A 234 5.40 -22.80 -7.63
CA VAL A 234 4.85 -21.59 -7.00
C VAL A 234 5.25 -20.38 -7.85
N LYS A 235 4.33 -19.92 -8.70
CA LYS A 235 4.53 -18.82 -9.64
C LYS A 235 3.80 -17.54 -9.25
N VAL A 236 2.76 -17.66 -8.43
CA VAL A 236 1.93 -16.54 -7.99
C VAL A 236 1.74 -16.61 -6.49
N ALA A 237 1.92 -15.49 -5.82
CA ALA A 237 1.57 -15.30 -4.42
C ALA A 237 0.42 -14.29 -4.32
N TYR A 238 -0.50 -14.49 -3.39
CA TYR A 238 -1.50 -13.47 -3.06
C TYR A 238 -1.24 -12.88 -1.67
N THR A 239 -1.66 -11.64 -1.47
CA THR A 239 -1.83 -11.03 -0.16
C THR A 239 -3.03 -10.08 -0.17
N TYR A 240 -3.66 -9.94 0.99
CA TYR A 240 -4.80 -9.07 1.24
C TYR A 240 -4.52 -8.18 2.45
N ASP A 241 -4.75 -6.89 2.30
CA ASP A 241 -4.75 -5.91 3.39
C ASP A 241 -6.14 -5.87 4.08
N ALA A 242 -6.45 -4.78 4.78
CA ALA A 242 -7.77 -4.51 5.36
C ALA A 242 -8.82 -4.17 4.28
N GLY A 243 -9.15 -5.12 3.40
CA GLY A 243 -10.17 -5.03 2.35
C GLY A 243 -10.18 -6.25 1.42
N PRO A 244 -11.12 -6.34 0.47
CA PRO A 244 -11.29 -7.52 -0.38
C PRO A 244 -10.35 -7.57 -1.60
N ASN A 245 -9.59 -6.51 -1.86
CA ASN A 245 -8.74 -6.39 -3.03
C ASN A 245 -7.49 -7.27 -2.89
N ALA A 246 -7.22 -8.07 -3.93
CA ALA A 246 -6.08 -8.97 -3.94
C ALA A 246 -4.86 -8.25 -4.50
N THR A 247 -3.71 -8.40 -3.84
CA THR A 247 -2.41 -8.04 -4.42
C THR A 247 -1.67 -9.33 -4.74
N LEU A 248 -1.41 -9.57 -6.02
CA LEU A 248 -0.66 -10.71 -6.49
C LEU A 248 0.79 -10.30 -6.75
N TYR A 249 1.73 -11.12 -6.28
CA TYR A 249 3.13 -11.05 -6.65
C TYR A 249 3.48 -12.22 -7.57
N LEU A 250 4.26 -11.92 -8.60
CA LEU A 250 4.72 -12.87 -9.60
C LEU A 250 5.96 -12.32 -10.31
N LEU A 251 6.62 -13.15 -11.10
CA LEU A 251 7.73 -12.70 -11.94
C LEU A 251 7.21 -12.27 -13.32
N GLU A 252 7.89 -11.30 -13.92
CA GLU A 252 7.55 -10.72 -15.23
C GLU A 252 7.23 -11.75 -16.31
N LYS A 253 8.01 -12.83 -16.40
CA LYS A 253 7.82 -13.91 -17.37
C LYS A 253 6.48 -14.65 -17.24
N ASP A 254 5.88 -14.63 -16.05
CA ASP A 254 4.66 -15.38 -15.74
C ASP A 254 3.40 -14.49 -15.87
N VAL A 255 3.56 -13.16 -15.99
CA VAL A 255 2.44 -12.21 -16.05
C VAL A 255 1.46 -12.49 -17.20
N PRO A 256 1.90 -12.69 -18.47
CA PRO A 256 0.95 -12.88 -19.57
C PRO A 256 0.03 -14.09 -19.37
N ALA A 257 0.58 -15.21 -18.88
CA ALA A 257 -0.18 -16.42 -18.62
C ALA A 257 -1.17 -16.25 -17.46
N VAL A 258 -0.77 -15.56 -16.40
CA VAL A 258 -1.64 -15.30 -15.24
C VAL A 258 -2.77 -14.34 -15.59
N ILE A 259 -2.50 -13.31 -16.41
CA ILE A 259 -3.56 -12.40 -16.89
C ILE A 259 -4.58 -13.15 -17.74
N GLY A 260 -4.15 -13.99 -18.69
CA GLY A 260 -5.12 -14.75 -19.49
C GLY A 260 -5.98 -15.72 -18.67
N VAL A 261 -5.42 -16.31 -17.61
CA VAL A 261 -6.20 -17.10 -16.64
C VAL A 261 -7.18 -16.21 -15.87
N LEU A 262 -6.76 -15.03 -15.42
CA LEU A 262 -7.64 -14.07 -14.73
C LEU A 262 -8.79 -13.60 -15.64
N ASP A 263 -8.51 -13.22 -16.88
CA ASP A 263 -9.54 -12.80 -17.84
C ASP A 263 -10.54 -13.93 -18.14
N TYR A 264 -10.06 -15.18 -18.17
CA TYR A 264 -10.94 -16.33 -18.38
C TYR A 264 -11.89 -16.56 -17.20
N PHE A 265 -11.38 -16.57 -15.96
CA PHE A 265 -12.19 -16.89 -14.76
C PHE A 265 -12.93 -15.68 -14.18
N PHE A 266 -12.45 -14.46 -14.41
CA PHE A 266 -13.01 -13.19 -13.94
C PHE A 266 -13.15 -12.18 -15.09
N PRO A 267 -13.97 -12.49 -16.12
CA PRO A 267 -14.04 -11.67 -17.31
C PRO A 267 -14.43 -10.22 -17.00
N PRO A 268 -13.87 -9.22 -17.73
CA PRO A 268 -14.30 -7.84 -17.62
C PRO A 268 -15.77 -7.68 -18.05
N ASN A 269 -16.42 -6.66 -17.53
CA ASN A 269 -17.74 -6.26 -18.00
C ASN A 269 -17.59 -5.44 -19.30
N GLU A 270 -18.13 -5.94 -20.41
CA GLU A 270 -18.00 -5.32 -21.74
C GLU A 270 -18.69 -3.94 -21.84
N ASN A 271 -19.63 -3.64 -20.94
CA ASN A 271 -20.38 -2.39 -20.94
C ASN A 271 -19.74 -1.28 -20.08
N ASP A 272 -18.63 -1.54 -19.39
CA ASP A 272 -17.98 -0.53 -18.57
C ASP A 272 -17.09 0.39 -19.42
N THR A 273 -17.21 1.70 -19.20
CA THR A 273 -16.35 2.72 -19.80
C THR A 273 -14.97 2.82 -19.12
N ILE A 274 -14.74 1.99 -18.10
CA ILE A 274 -13.55 2.01 -17.27
C ILE A 274 -12.44 1.19 -17.93
N GLU A 275 -11.25 1.77 -18.01
CA GLU A 275 -10.04 1.04 -18.38
C GLU A 275 -9.80 -0.12 -17.38
N TYR A 276 -10.03 -1.35 -17.87
CA TYR A 276 -9.95 -2.58 -17.07
C TYR A 276 -8.51 -2.95 -16.71
N ARG A 277 -7.53 -2.71 -17.58
CA ARG A 277 -6.11 -2.95 -17.31
C ARG A 277 -5.37 -1.62 -17.24
N ARG A 278 -4.91 -1.25 -16.05
CA ARG A 278 -4.20 0.00 -15.79
C ARG A 278 -2.73 -0.24 -15.47
N GLY A 279 -1.90 0.77 -15.68
CA GLY A 279 -0.49 0.76 -15.30
C GLY A 279 0.42 0.37 -16.46
N LEU A 280 1.32 -0.59 -16.26
CA LEU A 280 2.23 -1.04 -17.30
C LEU A 280 1.44 -1.72 -18.44
N PRO A 281 1.86 -1.57 -19.71
CA PRO A 281 1.21 -2.24 -20.83
C PRO A 281 1.41 -3.76 -20.73
N ILE A 282 0.35 -4.52 -20.97
CA ILE A 282 0.39 -5.98 -20.92
C ILE A 282 -0.76 -6.63 -21.69
N GLU A 283 -0.41 -7.67 -22.44
CA GLU A 283 -1.36 -8.57 -23.08
C GLU A 283 -1.36 -9.93 -22.38
N GLY A 284 -2.55 -10.47 -22.15
CA GLY A 284 -2.73 -11.81 -21.63
C GLY A 284 -2.54 -12.85 -22.73
N VAL A 285 -2.12 -14.04 -22.35
CA VAL A 285 -2.07 -15.22 -23.24
C VAL A 285 -3.23 -16.13 -22.89
N GLU A 286 -4.07 -16.47 -23.86
CA GLU A 286 -5.21 -17.37 -23.63
C GLU A 286 -4.75 -18.69 -23.00
N PRO A 287 -5.42 -19.15 -21.92
CA PRO A 287 -5.04 -20.39 -21.27
C PRO A 287 -5.38 -21.60 -22.15
N SER A 288 -4.43 -22.53 -22.25
CA SER A 288 -4.68 -23.81 -22.96
C SER A 288 -5.82 -24.60 -22.32
N GLN A 289 -6.53 -25.40 -23.12
CA GLN A 289 -7.61 -26.27 -22.64
C GLN A 289 -7.13 -27.26 -21.55
N ASP A 290 -5.89 -27.75 -21.65
CA ASP A 290 -5.33 -28.65 -20.65
C ASP A 290 -5.09 -27.94 -19.31
N LEU A 291 -4.64 -26.68 -19.34
CA LEU A 291 -4.52 -25.86 -18.14
C LEU A 291 -5.90 -25.63 -17.51
N LEU A 292 -6.90 -25.25 -18.31
CA LEU A 292 -8.27 -25.02 -17.82
C LEU A 292 -8.87 -26.27 -17.16
N LYS A 293 -8.67 -27.45 -17.76
CA LYS A 293 -9.09 -28.74 -17.18
C LYS A 293 -8.39 -29.02 -15.86
N LYS A 294 -7.08 -28.76 -15.75
CA LYS A 294 -6.33 -28.94 -14.49
C LYS A 294 -6.79 -28.00 -13.38
N LEU A 295 -7.12 -26.75 -13.73
CA LEU A 295 -7.62 -25.78 -12.76
C LEU A 295 -8.97 -26.24 -12.18
N ASN A 296 -9.87 -26.75 -13.03
CA ASN A 296 -11.18 -27.29 -12.61
C ASN A 296 -11.98 -26.32 -11.71
N LEU A 297 -11.98 -25.04 -12.07
CA LEU A 297 -12.71 -23.99 -11.35
C LEU A 297 -13.93 -23.52 -12.13
N GLN A 298 -14.90 -22.97 -11.43
CA GLN A 298 -16.05 -22.33 -12.05
C GLN A 298 -15.69 -20.93 -12.54
N LYS A 299 -16.08 -20.60 -13.78
CA LYS A 299 -15.98 -19.25 -14.32
C LYS A 299 -16.99 -18.33 -13.63
N HIS A 300 -16.55 -17.14 -13.22
CA HIS A 300 -17.43 -16.13 -12.65
C HIS A 300 -18.17 -15.33 -13.74
N PRO A 301 -19.35 -14.75 -13.42
CA PRO A 301 -19.98 -13.76 -14.27
C PRO A 301 -19.05 -12.57 -14.56
N PRO A 302 -19.20 -11.88 -15.70
CA PRO A 302 -18.48 -10.63 -15.98
C PRO A 302 -18.60 -9.59 -14.87
N GLY A 303 -17.53 -8.80 -14.67
CA GLY A 303 -17.54 -7.64 -13.78
C GLY A 303 -17.31 -7.91 -12.29
N GLN A 304 -16.87 -9.11 -11.89
CA GLN A 304 -16.49 -9.36 -10.48
C GLN A 304 -15.21 -8.62 -10.06
N LEU A 305 -14.37 -8.23 -11.03
CA LEU A 305 -13.27 -7.30 -10.84
C LEU A 305 -13.63 -5.99 -11.53
N LYS A 306 -13.49 -4.87 -10.81
CA LYS A 306 -13.68 -3.53 -11.39
C LYS A 306 -12.60 -3.20 -12.41
N TYR A 307 -11.35 -3.48 -12.04
CA TYR A 307 -10.17 -3.32 -12.89
C TYR A 307 -8.96 -3.98 -12.21
N MET A 308 -7.86 -4.09 -12.97
CA MET A 308 -6.57 -4.55 -12.51
C MET A 308 -5.53 -3.44 -12.67
N ILE A 309 -4.60 -3.35 -11.72
CA ILE A 309 -3.43 -2.47 -11.83
C ILE A 309 -2.19 -3.34 -11.95
N TYR A 310 -1.48 -3.24 -13.07
CA TYR A 310 -0.20 -3.91 -13.29
C TYR A 310 0.96 -2.94 -13.03
N THR A 311 1.82 -3.27 -12.07
CA THR A 311 2.95 -2.44 -11.68
C THR A 311 4.17 -3.29 -11.27
N LYS A 312 5.23 -2.61 -10.84
CA LYS A 312 6.52 -3.20 -10.44
C LYS A 312 7.01 -2.57 -9.14
N VAL A 313 8.08 -3.14 -8.57
CA VAL A 313 8.77 -2.55 -7.41
C VAL A 313 9.29 -1.16 -7.80
N GLY A 314 8.99 -0.15 -6.98
CA GLY A 314 9.29 1.25 -7.24
C GLY A 314 10.32 1.85 -6.29
N ASP A 315 10.84 3.00 -6.68
CA ASP A 315 11.71 3.84 -5.84
C ASP A 315 10.91 4.57 -4.75
N GLY A 316 11.62 5.29 -3.88
CA GLY A 316 11.01 6.11 -2.83
C GLY A 316 10.39 7.41 -3.37
N PRO A 317 9.99 8.33 -2.47
CA PRO A 317 9.45 9.63 -2.84
C PRO A 317 10.37 10.38 -3.81
N LYS A 318 9.78 11.05 -4.79
CA LYS A 318 10.48 11.89 -5.77
C LYS A 318 10.12 13.35 -5.54
N TYR A 319 11.10 14.23 -5.70
CA TYR A 319 10.86 15.66 -5.72
C TYR A 319 10.62 16.10 -7.16
N ILE A 320 9.60 16.94 -7.35
CA ILE A 320 9.24 17.48 -8.65
C ILE A 320 9.72 18.92 -8.71
N ASP A 321 10.47 19.25 -9.75
CA ASP A 321 11.05 20.58 -9.94
C ASP A 321 10.34 21.38 -11.05
N ASN A 322 9.47 20.73 -11.83
CA ASN A 322 8.65 21.38 -12.87
C ASN A 322 7.47 22.15 -12.23
N PRO A 323 7.38 23.48 -12.39
CA PRO A 323 6.32 24.29 -11.79
C PRO A 323 4.90 23.92 -12.26
N GLN A 324 4.75 23.31 -13.44
CA GLN A 324 3.43 22.89 -13.97
C GLN A 324 2.82 21.73 -13.17
N ASP A 325 3.64 21.00 -12.42
CA ASP A 325 3.20 19.88 -11.58
C ASP A 325 2.88 20.33 -10.14
N TYR A 326 3.04 21.62 -9.83
CA TYR A 326 2.71 22.14 -8.50
C TYR A 326 1.20 22.17 -8.29
N LEU A 327 0.78 21.87 -7.06
CA LEU A 327 -0.64 21.83 -6.71
C LEU A 327 -1.13 23.15 -6.10
N LEU A 328 -0.23 24.08 -5.81
CA LEU A 328 -0.52 25.41 -5.27
C LEU A 328 0.01 26.47 -6.24
N ASP A 329 -0.76 27.54 -6.42
CA ASP A 329 -0.34 28.73 -7.15
C ASP A 329 0.68 29.56 -6.33
N ASN A 330 1.12 30.69 -6.90
CA ASN A 330 2.06 31.60 -6.25
C ASN A 330 1.50 32.31 -5.01
N HIS A 331 0.18 32.28 -4.81
CA HIS A 331 -0.51 32.81 -3.63
C HIS A 331 -0.77 31.72 -2.57
N GLY A 332 -0.36 30.48 -2.82
CA GLY A 332 -0.58 29.34 -1.94
C GLY A 332 -2.00 28.79 -1.95
N ASN A 333 -2.79 29.07 -3.00
CA ASN A 333 -4.12 28.48 -3.20
C ASN A 333 -4.05 27.31 -4.19
N PRO A 334 -4.92 26.30 -4.10
CA PRO A 334 -4.87 25.19 -5.06
C PRO A 334 -5.20 25.63 -6.48
N ILE A 335 -4.43 25.16 -7.47
CA ILE A 335 -4.48 25.64 -8.87
C ILE A 335 -5.83 25.32 -9.57
N ASN A 336 -6.54 24.27 -9.15
CA ASN A 336 -7.79 23.83 -9.79
C ASN A 336 -9.04 24.08 -8.92
N TYR A 337 -9.09 25.17 -8.15
CA TYR A 337 -10.32 25.58 -7.45
C TYR A 337 -11.36 26.10 -8.47
N LEU A 338 -12.19 25.20 -9.00
CA LEU A 338 -13.47 25.51 -9.65
C LEU A 338 -14.57 24.64 -9.05
#